data_AF-A0A971YVK7-F1
#
_entry.id   AF-A0A971YVK7-F1
#
_cell.length_a   1.000
_cell.length_b   1.000
_cell.length_c   1.000
_cell.angle_alpha   90.00
_cell.angle_beta   90.00
_cell.angle_gamma   90.00
#
_symmetry.space_group_name_H-M   'P 1'
#
loop_
_entity.id
_entity.type
_entity.pdbx_description
1 polymer ?
#
loop_
_entity_poly.entity_id
_entity_poly.type
_entity_poly.pdbx_seq_one_letter_code
_entity_poly.pdbx_strand_id
1 'polypeptide(L)'
;MFRRKSPWIIAICSIATAGFLYLNQCFFFTPLSHRRYAAAHLPWTWYKNPLQVEYGVLAADGWKFTKVTDKAEIKMVFAELSRAAQQTVKPPAVSAESGRQVWFGVRRLSDGAILLSAEGVESEPYFEIKGLAAVYLTPELQALLASRLQQAQE
;
A
#
# COMPACT_ATOMS: atom_id res chain seq x y z
N MET A 1 12.74 -47.73 -7.30
CA MET A 1 11.34 -47.87 -7.76
C MET A 1 10.78 -46.47 -8.05
N PHE A 2 10.88 -45.99 -9.29
CA PHE A 2 10.38 -44.66 -9.66
C PHE A 2 8.85 -44.70 -9.68
N ARG A 3 8.18 -44.09 -8.69
CA ARG A 3 6.73 -43.85 -8.72
C ARG A 3 6.44 -42.99 -9.94
N ARG A 4 5.88 -43.59 -11.02
CA ARG A 4 5.31 -42.86 -12.15
C ARG A 4 4.21 -41.95 -11.59
N LYS A 5 4.48 -40.65 -11.49
CA LYS A 5 3.46 -39.66 -11.11
C LYS A 5 2.35 -39.74 -12.16
N SER A 6 1.10 -39.83 -11.71
CA SER A 6 -0.06 -39.91 -12.61
C SER A 6 -0.04 -38.70 -13.56
N PRO A 7 -0.22 -38.90 -14.89
CA PRO A 7 -0.20 -37.81 -15.87
C PRO A 7 -1.24 -36.72 -15.55
N TRP A 8 -2.33 -37.10 -14.88
CA TRP A 8 -3.35 -36.18 -14.37
C TRP A 8 -2.83 -35.21 -13.30
N ILE A 9 -1.94 -35.67 -12.42
CA ILE A 9 -1.34 -34.82 -11.39
C ILE A 9 -0.45 -33.76 -12.05
N ILE A 10 0.31 -34.15 -13.09
CA ILE A 10 1.17 -33.23 -13.83
C ILE A 10 0.31 -32.17 -14.52
N ALA A 11 -0.76 -32.57 -15.21
CA ALA A 11 -1.67 -31.65 -15.89
C ALA A 11 -2.33 -30.65 -14.91
N ILE A 12 -2.82 -31.12 -13.77
CA ILE A 12 -3.42 -30.26 -12.74
C ILE A 12 -2.39 -29.27 -12.19
N CYS A 13 -1.16 -29.72 -11.89
CA CYS A 13 -0.10 -28.84 -11.43
C CYS A 13 0.25 -27.77 -12.48
N SER A 14 0.35 -28.13 -13.76
CA SER A 14 0.64 -27.18 -14.84
C SER A 14 -0.44 -26.10 -14.95
N ILE A 15 -1.73 -26.46 -14.87
CA ILE A 15 -2.84 -25.51 -14.90
C ILE A 15 -2.80 -24.60 -13.68
N ALA A 16 -2.56 -25.16 -12.48
CA ALA A 16 -2.46 -24.39 -11.25
C ALA A 16 -1.30 -23.38 -11.29
N THR A 17 -0.13 -23.81 -11.78
CA THR A 17 1.04 -22.93 -11.95
C THR A 17 0.77 -21.83 -12.96
N ALA A 18 0.18 -22.14 -14.11
CA ALA A 18 -0.18 -21.13 -15.12
C ALA A 18 -1.17 -20.10 -14.56
N GLY A 19 -2.20 -20.55 -13.83
CA GLY A 19 -3.14 -19.66 -13.16
C GLY A 19 -2.48 -18.76 -12.12
N PHE A 20 -1.55 -19.31 -11.32
CA PHE A 20 -0.81 -18.53 -10.33
C PHE A 20 0.11 -17.48 -10.97
N LEU A 21 0.79 -17.82 -12.07
CA LEU A 21 1.61 -16.89 -12.82
C LEU A 21 0.78 -15.76 -13.42
N TYR A 22 -0.37 -16.08 -14.04
CA TYR A 22 -1.30 -15.09 -14.57
C TYR A 22 -1.77 -14.11 -13.48
N LEU A 23 -2.19 -14.62 -12.32
CA LEU A 23 -2.62 -13.78 -11.21
C LEU A 23 -1.52 -12.83 -10.73
N ASN A 24 -0.28 -13.31 -10.59
CA ASN A 24 0.84 -12.48 -10.15
C ASN A 24 1.29 -11.45 -11.19
N GLN A 25 1.02 -11.70 -12.48
CA GLN A 25 1.29 -10.74 -13.54
C GLN A 25 0.22 -9.64 -13.57
N CYS A 26 -1.06 -10.02 -13.57
CA CYS A 26 -2.17 -9.06 -13.71
C CYS A 26 -2.52 -8.31 -12.43
N PHE A 27 -2.33 -8.92 -11.26
CA PHE A 27 -2.77 -8.38 -9.98
C PHE A 27 -1.60 -8.27 -8.99
N PHE A 28 -1.65 -7.23 -8.17
CA PHE A 28 -0.68 -7.00 -7.11
C PHE A 28 -0.91 -7.96 -5.93
N PHE A 29 -2.18 -8.25 -5.62
CA PHE A 29 -2.57 -9.24 -4.62
C PHE A 29 -3.23 -10.45 -5.27
N THR A 30 -2.90 -11.63 -4.74
CA THR A 30 -3.72 -12.84 -4.90
C THR A 30 -4.85 -12.86 -3.86
N PRO A 31 -5.93 -13.65 -4.05
CA PRO A 31 -6.99 -13.78 -3.05
C PRO A 31 -6.48 -14.16 -1.64
N LEU A 32 -5.45 -15.02 -1.58
CA LEU A 32 -4.86 -15.46 -0.31
C LEU A 32 -4.03 -14.36 0.35
N SER A 33 -3.22 -13.64 -0.42
CA SER A 33 -2.42 -12.54 0.13
C SER A 33 -3.28 -11.35 0.54
N HIS A 34 -4.35 -11.05 -0.19
CA HIS A 34 -5.24 -9.91 0.08
C HIS A 34 -5.89 -10.00 1.46
N ARG A 35 -6.33 -11.19 1.87
CA ARG A 35 -6.90 -11.43 3.22
C ARG A 35 -5.97 -11.08 4.38
N ARG A 36 -4.66 -10.97 4.13
CA ARG A 36 -3.66 -10.62 5.15
C ARG A 36 -3.55 -9.10 5.36
N TYR A 37 -4.11 -8.29 4.46
CA TYR A 37 -3.97 -6.84 4.45
C TYR A 37 -5.31 -6.15 4.70
N ALA A 38 -5.63 -5.90 5.97
CA ALA A 38 -6.85 -5.19 6.38
C ALA A 38 -6.97 -3.77 5.77
N ALA A 39 -5.84 -3.11 5.49
CA ALA A 39 -5.83 -1.78 4.84
C ALA A 39 -6.28 -1.81 3.37
N ALA A 40 -6.24 -2.99 2.72
CA ALA A 40 -6.74 -3.17 1.36
C ALA A 40 -8.27 -3.37 1.38
N HIS A 41 -9.00 -2.28 1.62
CA HIS A 41 -10.46 -2.30 1.78
C HIS A 41 -11.24 -2.60 0.48
N LEU A 42 -10.62 -2.44 -0.70
CA LEU A 42 -11.23 -2.77 -1.98
C LEU A 42 -11.08 -4.27 -2.31
N PRO A 43 -11.91 -4.82 -3.21
CA PRO A 43 -11.70 -6.19 -3.70
C PRO A 43 -10.31 -6.36 -4.33
N TRP A 44 -9.67 -7.51 -4.13
CA TRP A 44 -8.30 -7.77 -4.64
C TRP A 44 -8.13 -7.52 -6.15
N THR A 45 -9.19 -7.71 -6.94
CA THR A 45 -9.23 -7.47 -8.39
C THR A 45 -9.04 -6.00 -8.77
N TRP A 46 -9.24 -5.06 -7.84
CA TRP A 46 -8.98 -3.64 -8.03
C TRP A 46 -7.48 -3.32 -7.97
N TYR A 47 -6.67 -4.14 -7.33
CA TYR A 47 -5.23 -3.92 -7.23
C TYR A 47 -4.51 -4.53 -8.44
N LYS A 48 -4.77 -4.01 -9.63
CA LYS A 48 -4.08 -4.45 -10.86
C LYS A 48 -2.65 -3.93 -10.91
N ASN A 49 -1.74 -4.72 -11.45
CA ASN A 49 -0.36 -4.28 -11.68
C ASN A 49 -0.25 -3.36 -12.92
N PRO A 50 0.72 -2.42 -12.93
CA PRO A 50 1.53 -2.02 -11.79
C PRO A 50 0.81 -1.02 -10.87
N LEU A 51 1.11 -1.11 -9.57
CA LEU A 51 0.73 -0.10 -8.59
C LEU A 51 1.90 0.88 -8.39
N GLN A 52 1.56 2.09 -7.97
CA GLN A 52 2.50 3.13 -7.58
C GLN A 52 2.08 3.69 -6.23
N VAL A 53 3.03 3.83 -5.32
CA VAL A 53 2.85 4.64 -4.13
C VAL A 53 3.38 6.03 -4.42
N GLU A 54 2.64 7.04 -3.98
CA GLU A 54 3.01 8.44 -4.08
C GLU A 54 3.06 9.05 -2.68
N TYR A 55 4.14 9.76 -2.40
CA TYR A 55 4.36 10.51 -1.17
C TYR A 55 4.43 11.98 -1.52
N GLY A 56 3.42 12.73 -1.13
CA GLY A 56 3.25 14.14 -1.40
C GLY A 56 3.61 14.99 -0.20
N VAL A 57 4.21 16.15 -0.45
CA VAL A 57 4.41 17.15 0.58
C VAL A 57 4.15 18.55 0.06
N LEU A 58 3.44 19.34 0.85
CA LEU A 58 3.10 20.71 0.49
C LEU A 58 4.28 21.63 0.80
N ALA A 59 4.96 22.12 -0.23
CA ALA A 59 5.99 23.14 -0.17
C ALA A 59 5.41 24.53 -0.51
N ALA A 60 6.24 25.57 -0.41
CA ALA A 60 5.80 26.96 -0.66
C ALA A 60 5.36 27.20 -2.12
N ASP A 61 5.89 26.42 -3.07
CA ASP A 61 5.60 26.46 -4.50
C ASP A 61 4.51 25.46 -4.93
N GLY A 62 3.99 24.65 -4.01
CA GLY A 62 2.93 23.68 -4.24
C GLY A 62 3.27 22.27 -3.77
N TRP A 63 2.49 21.29 -4.24
CA TRP A 63 2.70 19.88 -3.88
C TRP A 63 3.87 19.29 -4.64
N LYS A 64 4.84 18.74 -3.91
CA LYS A 64 5.94 17.93 -4.45
C LYS A 64 5.72 16.46 -4.15
N PHE A 65 6.04 15.56 -5.09
CA PHE A 65 5.72 14.14 -4.96
C PHE A 65 6.93 13.25 -5.27
N THR A 66 7.19 12.30 -4.38
CA THR A 66 8.04 11.13 -4.67
C THR A 66 7.15 9.97 -5.08
N LYS A 67 7.51 9.28 -6.17
CA LYS A 67 6.72 8.18 -6.72
C LYS A 67 7.54 6.90 -6.75
N VAL A 68 6.99 5.82 -6.21
CA VAL A 68 7.68 4.53 -6.08
C VAL A 68 6.80 3.41 -6.66
N THR A 69 7.38 2.61 -7.54
CA THR A 69 6.73 1.42 -8.12
C THR A 69 7.33 0.10 -7.59
N ASP A 70 8.20 0.18 -6.58
CA ASP A 70 8.83 -0.99 -5.99
C ASP A 70 7.81 -1.87 -5.26
N LYS A 71 7.71 -3.15 -5.66
CA LYS A 71 6.70 -4.05 -5.11
C LYS A 71 6.94 -4.38 -3.64
N ALA A 72 8.18 -4.39 -3.17
CA ALA A 72 8.48 -4.73 -1.79
C ALA A 72 8.06 -3.59 -0.86
N GLU A 73 8.36 -2.35 -1.24
CA GLU A 73 7.92 -1.15 -0.53
C GLU A 73 6.39 -1.06 -0.48
N ILE A 74 5.70 -1.23 -1.62
CA ILE A 74 4.23 -1.20 -1.66
C ILE A 74 3.64 -2.28 -0.73
N LYS A 75 4.21 -3.49 -0.70
CA LYS A 75 3.77 -4.56 0.21
C LYS A 75 4.02 -4.21 1.68
N MET A 76 5.16 -3.60 1.99
CA MET A 76 5.49 -3.14 3.34
C MET A 76 4.47 -2.10 3.80
N VAL A 77 4.19 -1.10 2.96
CA VAL A 77 3.19 -0.06 3.22
C VAL A 77 1.82 -0.67 3.54
N PHE A 78 1.32 -1.61 2.73
CA PHE A 78 0.06 -2.29 3.04
C PHE A 78 0.12 -3.12 4.33
N ALA A 79 1.25 -3.74 4.65
CA ALA A 79 1.44 -4.50 5.89
C ALA A 79 1.34 -3.58 7.12
N GLU A 80 2.07 -2.47 7.10
CA GLU A 80 2.12 -1.51 8.20
C GLU A 80 0.79 -0.81 8.41
N LEU A 81 0.13 -0.37 7.35
CA LEU A 81 -1.23 0.18 7.45
C LEU A 81 -2.22 -0.83 8.02
N SER A 82 -2.09 -2.12 7.67
CA SER A 82 -2.96 -3.17 8.19
C SER A 82 -2.70 -3.45 9.67
N ARG A 83 -1.44 -3.34 10.12
CA ARG A 83 -1.05 -3.46 11.53
C ARG A 83 -1.60 -2.29 12.34
N ALA A 84 -1.46 -1.07 11.80
CA ALA A 84 -1.96 0.15 12.41
C ALA A 84 -3.50 0.19 12.53
N ALA A 85 -4.22 -0.30 11.51
CA ALA A 85 -5.68 -0.38 11.54
C ALA A 85 -6.22 -1.26 12.68
N GLN A 86 -5.44 -2.24 13.17
CA GLN A 86 -5.82 -3.09 14.31
C GLN A 86 -5.65 -2.38 15.66
N GLN A 87 -4.95 -1.24 15.70
CA GLN A 87 -4.60 -0.51 16.92
C GLN A 87 -5.44 0.75 17.11
N THR A 88 -6.71 0.76 16.67
CA THR A 88 -7.56 1.97 16.66
C THR A 88 -7.74 2.56 18.06
N VAL A 89 -6.92 3.55 18.41
CA VAL A 89 -7.12 4.43 19.57
C VAL A 89 -7.89 5.66 19.09
N LYS A 90 -8.77 6.21 19.93
CA LYS A 90 -9.47 7.48 19.64
C LYS A 90 -8.46 8.52 19.14
N PRO A 91 -8.74 9.24 18.05
CA PRO A 91 -7.85 10.29 17.59
C PRO A 91 -7.64 11.31 18.72
N PRO A 92 -6.42 11.79 18.96
CA PRO A 92 -6.18 12.85 19.93
C PRO A 92 -6.92 14.10 19.48
N ALA A 93 -7.25 14.99 20.41
CA ALA A 93 -7.73 16.32 20.06
C ALA A 93 -6.65 17.02 19.22
N VAL A 94 -7.00 17.40 17.99
CA VAL A 94 -6.10 18.03 17.03
C VAL A 94 -5.59 19.34 17.63
N SER A 95 -4.29 19.42 17.92
CA SER A 95 -3.59 20.68 18.13
C SER A 95 -3.41 21.32 16.74
N ALA A 96 -4.11 22.43 16.49
CA ALA A 96 -4.10 23.16 15.22
C ALA A 96 -2.77 23.87 14.89
N GLU A 97 -1.66 23.44 15.49
CA GLU A 97 -0.40 24.17 15.45
C GLU A 97 0.65 23.47 14.61
N SER A 98 0.81 24.01 13.39
CA SER A 98 2.06 24.11 12.64
C SER A 98 2.81 22.81 12.33
N GLY A 99 2.43 22.17 11.23
CA GLY A 99 3.31 21.24 10.53
C GLY A 99 3.02 21.25 9.03
N ARG A 100 3.98 20.74 8.25
CA ARG A 100 3.85 20.67 6.79
C ARG A 100 2.83 19.61 6.42
N GLN A 101 1.88 19.97 5.55
CA GLN A 101 0.89 19.02 5.07
C GLN A 101 1.55 17.95 4.21
N VAL A 102 1.21 16.71 4.49
CA VAL A 102 1.72 15.53 3.81
C VAL A 102 0.56 14.71 3.28
N TRP A 103 0.77 14.11 2.12
CA TRP A 103 -0.19 13.25 1.47
C TRP A 103 0.49 11.93 1.15
N PHE A 104 -0.26 10.85 1.26
CA PHE A 104 0.20 9.53 0.92
C PHE A 104 -0.91 8.80 0.16
N GLY A 105 -0.57 8.17 -0.95
CA GLY A 105 -1.56 7.45 -1.74
C GLY A 105 -1.02 6.26 -2.51
N VAL A 106 -1.92 5.32 -2.79
CA VAL A 106 -1.67 4.19 -3.68
C VAL A 106 -2.49 4.40 -4.94
N ARG A 107 -1.82 4.49 -6.09
CA ARG A 107 -2.42 4.64 -7.41
C ARG A 107 -2.25 3.37 -8.24
N ARG A 108 -3.29 3.03 -9.00
CA ARG A 108 -3.24 2.04 -10.07
C ARG A 108 -2.77 2.70 -11.36
N LEU A 109 -1.66 2.25 -11.93
CA LEU A 109 -1.08 2.90 -13.11
C LEU A 109 -1.85 2.64 -14.40
N SER A 110 -2.64 1.56 -14.48
CA SER A 110 -3.38 1.23 -15.71
C SER A 110 -4.43 2.28 -16.10
N ASP A 111 -5.00 2.98 -15.12
CA ASP A 111 -6.09 3.94 -15.32
C ASP A 111 -6.01 5.17 -14.41
N GLY A 112 -4.96 5.31 -13.61
CA GLY A 112 -4.74 6.43 -12.71
C GLY A 112 -5.62 6.43 -11.45
N ALA A 113 -6.41 5.37 -11.22
CA ALA A 113 -7.31 5.32 -10.07
C ALA A 113 -6.55 5.35 -8.73
N ILE A 114 -6.95 6.25 -7.83
CA ILE A 114 -6.43 6.31 -6.46
C ILE A 114 -7.18 5.28 -5.64
N LEU A 115 -6.47 4.24 -5.21
CA LEU A 115 -7.00 3.11 -4.44
C LEU A 115 -6.95 3.36 -2.93
N LEU A 116 -6.05 4.25 -2.49
CA LEU A 116 -5.91 4.69 -1.12
C LEU A 116 -5.38 6.11 -1.13
N SER A 117 -5.97 6.98 -0.30
CA SER A 117 -5.55 8.36 -0.09
C SER A 117 -5.58 8.64 1.39
N ALA A 118 -4.47 9.11 1.92
CA ALA A 118 -4.34 9.53 3.30
C ALA A 118 -3.66 10.89 3.36
N GLU A 119 -4.15 11.74 4.26
CA GLU A 119 -3.63 13.09 4.50
C GLU A 119 -3.20 13.20 5.95
N GLY A 120 -2.21 14.04 6.22
CA GLY A 120 -1.80 14.31 7.58
C GLY A 120 -0.79 15.45 7.65
N VAL A 121 -0.08 15.48 8.76
CA VAL A 121 0.90 16.50 9.07
C VAL A 121 2.22 15.80 9.40
N GLU A 122 3.34 16.31 8.86
CA GLU A 122 4.66 15.66 8.96
C GLU A 122 5.11 15.45 10.41
N SER A 123 4.71 16.32 11.33
CA SER A 123 5.00 16.24 12.76
C SER A 123 4.10 15.29 13.54
N GLU A 124 3.02 14.79 12.94
CA GLU A 124 2.01 13.97 13.61
C GLU A 124 2.26 12.47 13.36
N PRO A 125 2.04 11.60 14.37
CA PRO A 125 2.28 10.18 14.24
C PRO A 125 1.08 9.43 13.61
N TYR A 126 0.20 10.10 12.88
CA TYR A 126 -0.98 9.49 12.26
C TYR A 126 -1.34 10.12 10.91
N PHE A 127 -2.05 9.34 10.09
CA PHE A 127 -2.70 9.81 8.87
C PHE A 127 -4.21 9.65 8.96
N GLU A 128 -4.95 10.58 8.38
CA GLU A 128 -6.38 10.43 8.10
C GLU A 128 -6.59 9.79 6.73
N ILE A 129 -7.08 8.56 6.72
CA ILE A 129 -7.45 7.89 5.47
C ILE A 129 -8.83 8.37 5.06
N LYS A 130 -8.92 8.98 3.87
CA LYS A 130 -10.17 9.55 3.35
C LYS A 130 -11.26 8.48 3.27
N GLY A 131 -12.37 8.71 3.98
CA GLY A 131 -13.54 7.82 4.00
C GLY A 131 -13.42 6.60 4.92
N LEU A 132 -12.39 6.53 5.78
CA LEU A 132 -12.17 5.41 6.70
C LEU A 132 -11.97 5.89 8.14
N ALA A 133 -10.74 6.22 8.53
CA ALA A 133 -10.37 6.57 9.91
C ALA A 133 -8.96 7.18 9.97
N ALA A 134 -8.62 7.75 11.13
CA ALA A 134 -7.25 8.05 11.50
C ALA A 134 -6.48 6.75 11.81
N VAL A 135 -5.26 6.64 11.29
CA VAL A 135 -4.38 5.46 11.41
C VAL A 135 -3.03 5.92 11.94
N TYR A 136 -2.66 5.40 13.11
CA TYR A 136 -1.35 5.66 13.72
C TYR A 136 -0.24 4.98 12.93
N LEU A 137 0.78 5.74 12.58
CA LEU A 137 1.90 5.25 11.80
C LEU A 137 2.83 4.46 12.70
N THR A 138 3.19 3.25 12.27
CA THR A 138 4.25 2.48 12.91
C THR A 138 5.59 3.20 12.73
N PRO A 139 6.57 2.99 13.63
CA PRO A 139 7.89 3.63 13.49
C PRO A 139 8.56 3.35 12.14
N GLU A 140 8.34 2.15 11.60
CA GLU A 140 8.84 1.72 10.28
C GLU A 140 8.25 2.58 9.15
N LEU A 141 6.93 2.83 9.20
CA LEU A 141 6.25 3.65 8.22
C LEU A 141 6.62 5.14 8.36
N GLN A 142 6.80 5.64 9.59
CA GLN A 142 7.27 7.01 9.83
C GLN A 142 8.66 7.24 9.25
N ALA A 143 9.59 6.30 9.47
CA ALA A 143 10.95 6.39 8.92
C ALA A 143 10.96 6.36 7.38
N LEU A 144 10.13 5.49 6.78
CA LEU A 144 9.96 5.43 5.33
C LEU A 144 9.42 6.75 4.78
N LEU A 145 8.38 7.30 5.42
CA LEU A 145 7.78 8.58 5.02
C LEU A 145 8.79 9.71 5.10
N ALA A 146 9.49 9.87 6.23
CA ALA A 146 10.51 10.91 6.38
C ALA A 146 11.56 10.86 5.26
N SER A 147 12.04 9.65 4.93
CA SER A 147 12.99 9.45 3.83
C SER A 147 12.40 9.84 2.46
N ARG A 148 11.15 9.45 2.17
CA ARG A 148 10.49 9.72 0.87
C ARG A 148 10.06 11.17 0.72
N LEU A 149 9.69 11.84 1.82
CA LEU A 149 9.34 13.26 1.86
C LEU A 149 10.57 14.13 1.68
N GLN A 150 11.72 13.74 2.25
CA GLN A 150 13.01 14.40 1.99
C GLN A 150 13.36 14.30 0.51
N GLN A 151 13.23 13.12 -0.10
CA GLN A 151 13.43 12.93 -1.54
C GLN A 151 12.45 13.74 -2.42
N ALA A 152 11.26 14.06 -1.91
CA ALA A 152 10.29 14.87 -2.66
C ALA A 152 10.70 16.36 -2.67
N GLN A 153 11.54 16.79 -1.73
CA GLN A 153 11.99 18.17 -1.62
C GLN A 153 13.24 18.48 -2.44
N GLU A 154 14.05 17.46 -2.72
CA GLU A 154 15.23 17.50 -3.61
C GLU A 154 14.83 17.66 -5.08
#